data_AF-A0A948Q7X9-F1
#
_entry.id   AF-A0A948Q7X9-F1
#
_cell.length_a   1.000
_cell.length_b   1.000
_cell.length_c   1.000
_cell.angle_alpha   90.00
_cell.angle_beta   90.00
_cell.angle_gamma   90.00
#
_symmetry.space_group_name_H-M   'P 1'
#
loop_
_entity.id
_entity.type
_entity.pdbx_description
1 polymer ?
#
loop_
_entity_poly.entity_id
_entity_poly.type
_entity_poly.pdbx_seq_one_letter_code
_entity_poly.pdbx_strand_id
1 'polypeptide(L)'
;NGVLFPVRQDGRYLLLERPNKKIHRDMPATGDAIVLSSSPDLVHWRTEGVVLKGRPHFWDELIGSGPPPVLTEHGWLHLYHGVATHFQAANIYQVGAVLLDRDDPTRVLARTDENLLEPRELWELTGQVPSVVFPSGMFLAEGRVHLFYGAADTAVGYAVSSLDRLVAACRPVKRRAEGE
;
A
#
# COMPACT_ATOMS: atom_id res chain seq x y z
N ASN A 1 -4.79 8.56 1.21
CA ASN A 1 -5.17 7.27 1.83
C ASN A 1 -4.52 7.23 3.18
N GLY A 2 -5.27 6.96 4.25
CA GLY A 2 -4.76 6.86 5.62
C GLY A 2 -5.31 5.59 6.25
N VAL A 3 -4.46 4.80 6.90
CA VAL A 3 -4.85 3.54 7.51
C VAL A 3 -4.12 3.31 8.83
N LEU A 4 -4.90 3.02 9.88
CA LEU A 4 -4.36 2.77 11.21
C LEU A 4 -3.76 1.38 11.28
N PHE A 5 -2.69 1.25 12.05
CA PHE A 5 -2.28 -0.06 12.54
C PHE A 5 -3.32 -0.58 13.55
N PRO A 6 -3.57 -1.90 13.61
CA PRO A 6 -4.53 -2.48 14.54
C PRO A 6 -4.03 -2.53 15.99
N VAL A 7 -2.85 -1.97 16.28
CA VAL A 7 -2.23 -1.95 17.60
C VAL A 7 -1.65 -0.57 17.90
N ARG A 8 -1.46 -0.28 19.18
CA ARG A 8 -0.58 0.80 19.62
C ARG A 8 0.84 0.28 19.78
N GLN A 9 1.81 1.15 19.57
CA GLN A 9 3.23 0.87 19.81
C GLN A 9 3.82 1.98 20.67
N ASP A 10 4.50 1.62 21.76
CA ASP A 10 5.04 2.56 22.76
C ASP A 10 4.02 3.60 23.25
N GLY A 11 2.79 3.12 23.46
CA GLY A 11 1.66 3.95 23.90
C GLY A 11 1.06 4.85 22.82
N ARG A 12 1.59 4.86 21.60
CA ARG A 12 1.15 5.70 20.48
C ARG A 12 0.36 4.92 19.45
N TYR A 13 -0.58 5.60 18.81
CA TYR A 13 -1.24 5.15 17.59
C TYR A 13 -0.34 5.38 16.39
N LEU A 14 -0.42 4.48 15.41
CA LEU A 14 0.33 4.56 14.17
C LEU A 14 -0.62 4.61 12.96
N LEU A 15 -0.28 5.43 11.98
CA LEU A 15 -1.04 5.65 10.76
C LEU A 15 -0.08 5.59 9.56
N LEU A 16 -0.34 4.70 8.60
CA LEU A 16 0.24 4.83 7.27
C LEU A 16 -0.64 5.78 6.47
N GLU A 17 -0.07 6.87 5.97
CA GLU A 17 -0.82 7.82 5.17
C GLU A 17 -0.07 8.29 3.94
N ARG A 18 -0.83 8.91 3.02
CA ARG A 18 -0.32 9.43 1.76
C ARG A 18 -0.72 10.90 1.63
N PRO A 19 0.10 11.84 2.12
CA PRO A 19 -0.15 13.26 2.00
C PRO A 19 -0.18 13.67 0.52
N ASN A 20 -1.21 14.43 0.13
CA ASN A 20 -1.23 15.06 -1.20
C ASN A 20 -0.37 16.33 -1.19
N LYS A 21 0.36 16.58 -2.28
CA LYS A 21 1.19 17.78 -2.44
C LYS A 21 0.34 18.88 -3.07
N LYS A 22 0.40 20.13 -2.58
CA LYS A 22 -0.18 21.26 -3.32
C LYS A 22 0.79 21.67 -4.41
N ILE A 23 0.42 21.52 -5.67
CA ILE A 23 1.22 21.99 -6.81
C ILE A 23 0.33 23.00 -7.55
N HIS A 24 0.68 24.30 -7.42
CA HIS A 24 -0.09 25.48 -7.85
C HIS A 24 -1.32 25.87 -7.01
N ARG A 25 -1.75 27.14 -7.17
CA ARG A 25 -2.55 27.92 -6.21
C ARG A 25 -3.87 27.28 -5.79
N ASP A 26 -4.46 26.38 -6.58
CA ASP A 26 -5.83 25.92 -6.35
C ASP A 26 -6.09 24.41 -6.50
N MET A 27 -5.08 23.55 -6.72
CA MET A 27 -5.31 22.10 -6.89
C MET A 27 -4.34 21.20 -6.09
N PRO A 28 -4.85 20.17 -5.38
CA PRO A 28 -4.02 19.14 -4.79
C PRO A 28 -3.51 18.19 -5.88
N ALA A 29 -2.21 17.93 -5.90
CA ALA A 29 -1.59 16.85 -6.65
C ALA A 29 -1.50 15.59 -5.78
N THR A 30 -1.80 14.45 -6.40
CA THR A 30 -1.63 13.12 -5.80
C THR A 30 -0.19 12.93 -5.32
N GLY A 31 -0.01 12.58 -4.04
CA GLY A 31 1.31 12.27 -3.52
C GLY A 31 1.85 10.94 -4.07
N ASP A 32 3.15 10.75 -3.93
CA ASP A 32 3.93 9.62 -4.45
C ASP A 32 4.63 8.82 -3.34
N ALA A 33 4.29 9.09 -2.08
CA ALA A 33 4.94 8.47 -0.92
C ALA A 33 3.94 8.11 0.18
N ILE A 34 4.10 6.91 0.74
CA ILE A 34 3.45 6.49 1.97
C ILE A 34 4.38 6.87 3.12
N VAL A 35 3.85 7.58 4.11
CA VAL A 35 4.54 8.01 5.32
C VAL A 35 3.93 7.32 6.53
N LEU A 36 4.73 7.13 7.57
CA LEU A 36 4.26 6.75 8.89
C LEU A 36 4.07 8.03 9.71
N SER A 37 2.92 8.12 10.39
CA SER A 37 2.65 9.14 11.39
C SER A 37 2.27 8.49 12.72
N SER A 38 2.64 9.12 13.83
CA SER A 38 2.28 8.68 15.17
C SER A 38 1.42 9.71 15.89
N SER A 39 0.58 9.25 16.81
CA SER A 39 -0.29 10.10 17.62
C SER A 39 -0.45 9.56 19.04
N PRO A 40 -0.43 10.39 20.09
CA PRO A 40 -0.76 9.95 21.45
C PRO A 40 -2.27 9.80 21.68
N ASP A 41 -3.11 10.45 20.87
CA ASP A 41 -4.54 10.69 21.19
C ASP A 41 -5.52 10.58 20.00
N LEU A 42 -5.05 10.18 18.81
CA LEU A 42 -5.78 10.16 17.54
C LEU A 42 -6.20 11.54 16.98
N VAL A 43 -5.81 12.62 17.65
CA VAL A 43 -6.16 14.00 17.24
C VAL A 43 -4.92 14.72 16.73
N HIS A 44 -3.81 14.63 17.47
CA HIS A 44 -2.56 15.29 17.14
C HIS A 44 -1.59 14.29 16.50
N TRP A 45 -1.22 14.53 15.25
CA TRP A 45 -0.40 13.62 14.45
C TRP A 45 0.96 14.25 14.15
N ARG A 46 2.02 13.44 14.27
CA ARG A 46 3.37 13.77 13.86
C ARG A 46 3.85 12.77 12.82
N THR A 47 4.31 13.25 11.68
CA THR A 47 4.97 12.40 10.68
C THR A 47 6.32 11.92 11.21
N GLU A 48 6.50 10.61 11.25
CA GLU A 48 7.72 9.94 11.70
C GLU A 48 8.72 9.77 10.55
N GLY A 49 8.24 9.48 9.34
CA GLY A 49 9.11 9.34 8.18
C GLY A 49 8.43 8.75 6.95
N VAL A 50 9.15 8.77 5.82
CA VAL A 50 8.72 8.12 4.58
C VAL A 50 9.00 6.62 4.67
N VAL A 51 7.98 5.79 4.43
CA VAL A 51 8.08 4.32 4.45
C VAL A 51 8.31 3.80 3.03
N LEU A 52 7.48 4.24 2.09
CA LEU A 52 7.56 3.84 0.69
C LEU A 52 7.49 5.06 -0.22
N LYS A 53 8.22 4.98 -1.33
CA LYS A 53 8.11 5.89 -2.46
C LYS A 53 7.68 5.13 -3.70
N GLY A 54 6.91 5.78 -4.56
CA GLY A 54 6.59 5.27 -5.87
C GLY A 54 7.84 5.12 -6.74
N ARG A 55 7.77 4.21 -7.72
CA ARG A 55 8.87 3.91 -8.63
C ARG A 55 8.52 4.46 -10.01
N PRO A 56 9.24 5.48 -10.52
CA PRO A 56 8.99 6.04 -11.85
C PRO A 56 9.04 4.96 -12.94
N HIS A 57 8.13 5.03 -13.91
CA HIS A 57 8.00 4.08 -15.03
C HIS A 57 7.75 2.64 -14.62
N PHE A 58 7.11 2.46 -13.46
CA PHE A 58 6.76 1.15 -12.95
C PHE A 58 5.26 1.04 -12.64
N TRP A 59 4.80 -0.13 -12.22
CA TRP A 59 3.39 -0.34 -11.94
C TRP A 59 2.87 0.52 -10.77
N ASP A 60 3.78 1.02 -9.92
CA ASP A 60 3.51 1.78 -8.71
C ASP A 60 4.23 3.14 -8.67
N GLU A 61 4.08 3.95 -9.73
CA GLU A 61 4.61 5.32 -9.79
C GLU A 61 3.98 6.23 -8.75
N LEU A 62 2.66 6.15 -8.63
CA LEU A 62 1.94 6.70 -7.48
C LEU A 62 1.54 5.55 -6.59
N ILE A 63 1.59 5.77 -5.29
CA ILE A 63 1.26 4.76 -4.29
C ILE A 63 0.36 5.34 -3.23
N GLY A 64 -0.38 4.46 -2.56
CA GLY A 64 -1.06 4.78 -1.32
C GLY A 64 -1.40 3.51 -0.54
N SER A 65 -1.61 3.68 0.76
CA SER A 65 -1.98 2.58 1.64
C SER A 65 -3.30 1.95 1.21
N GLY A 66 -3.35 0.61 1.24
CA GLY A 66 -4.57 -0.17 1.09
C GLY A 66 -5.21 -0.46 2.47
N PRO A 67 -5.52 -1.73 2.80
CA PRO A 67 -6.11 -2.09 4.09
C PRO A 67 -5.10 -2.00 5.26
N PRO A 68 -5.60 -2.06 6.52
CA PRO A 68 -4.75 -2.10 7.71
C PRO A 68 -3.69 -3.20 7.61
N PRO A 69 -2.42 -2.92 7.94
CA PRO A 69 -1.38 -3.94 7.99
C PRO A 69 -1.76 -5.07 8.94
N VAL A 70 -1.39 -6.31 8.58
CA VAL A 70 -1.59 -7.49 9.41
C VAL A 70 -0.25 -7.96 9.94
N LEU A 71 -0.17 -8.21 11.26
CA LEU A 71 1.02 -8.72 11.89
C LEU A 71 1.20 -10.21 11.57
N THR A 72 2.41 -10.58 11.18
CA THR A 72 2.82 -11.96 10.86
C THR A 72 4.14 -12.28 11.56
N GLU A 73 4.59 -13.53 11.45
CA GLU A 73 5.93 -13.93 11.90
C GLU A 73 7.07 -13.26 11.11
N HIS A 74 6.78 -12.72 9.92
CA HIS A 74 7.72 -12.02 9.06
C HIS A 74 7.69 -10.49 9.23
N GLY A 75 6.93 -9.98 10.21
CA GLY A 75 6.66 -8.56 10.41
C GLY A 75 5.27 -8.15 9.94
N TRP A 76 5.07 -6.86 9.69
CA TRP A 76 3.80 -6.33 9.20
C TRP A 76 3.68 -6.56 7.69
N LEU A 77 2.75 -7.41 7.28
CA LEU A 77 2.32 -7.49 5.88
C LEU A 77 1.35 -6.35 5.59
N HIS A 78 1.68 -5.52 4.63
CA HIS A 78 0.80 -4.46 4.15
C HIS A 78 0.62 -4.57 2.63
N LEU A 79 -0.64 -4.67 2.20
CA LEU A 79 -1.01 -4.57 0.79
C LEU A 79 -1.29 -3.10 0.48
N TYR A 80 -0.66 -2.59 -0.57
CA TYR A 80 -0.78 -1.20 -1.00
C TYR A 80 -1.19 -1.15 -2.47
N HIS A 81 -1.78 -0.03 -2.89
CA HIS A 81 -2.06 0.17 -4.32
C HIS A 81 -0.93 0.93 -4.99
N GLY A 82 -0.66 0.57 -6.23
CA GLY A 82 0.18 1.28 -7.17
C GLY A 82 -0.64 1.80 -8.34
N VAL A 83 -0.23 2.92 -8.92
CA VAL A 83 -0.81 3.47 -10.14
C VAL A 83 0.29 3.63 -11.18
N ALA A 84 0.13 2.95 -12.31
CA ALA A 84 0.92 3.23 -13.50
C ALA A 84 0.27 4.40 -14.25
N THR A 85 1.01 5.48 -14.43
CA THR A 85 0.55 6.73 -15.09
C THR A 85 1.28 7.03 -16.41
N HIS A 86 2.29 6.23 -16.75
CA HIS A 86 3.09 6.37 -17.96
C HIS A 86 2.47 5.77 -19.24
N PHE A 87 1.31 5.11 -19.14
CA PHE A 87 0.59 4.62 -20.31
C PHE A 87 -0.33 5.72 -20.87
N GLN A 88 -0.20 6.03 -22.17
CA GLN A 88 -0.86 7.18 -22.80
C GLN A 88 -2.39 7.18 -22.74
N ALA A 89 -3.02 6.02 -22.56
CA ALA A 89 -4.48 5.85 -22.68
C ALA A 89 -5.22 5.79 -21.34
N ALA A 90 -4.57 5.40 -20.23
CA ALA A 90 -5.22 5.23 -18.94
C ALA A 90 -4.21 5.09 -17.79
N ASN A 91 -4.66 5.48 -16.59
CA ASN A 91 -4.02 5.06 -15.35
C ASN A 91 -4.45 3.63 -15.02
N ILE A 92 -3.51 2.79 -14.58
CA ILE A 92 -3.81 1.40 -14.21
C ILE A 92 -3.53 1.21 -12.72
N TYR A 93 -4.58 0.94 -11.94
CA TYR A 93 -4.47 0.71 -10.50
C TYR A 93 -4.30 -0.77 -10.21
N GLN A 94 -3.30 -1.09 -9.40
CA GLN A 94 -2.80 -2.44 -9.14
C GLN A 94 -2.46 -2.61 -7.66
N VAL A 95 -2.26 -3.84 -7.22
CA VAL A 95 -1.92 -4.17 -5.82
C VAL A 95 -0.53 -4.77 -5.75
N GLY A 96 0.25 -4.38 -4.75
CA GLY A 96 1.47 -5.10 -4.35
C GLY A 96 1.57 -5.25 -2.84
N ALA A 97 2.67 -5.82 -2.38
CA ALA A 97 2.90 -6.07 -0.96
C ALA A 97 4.22 -5.47 -0.48
N VAL A 98 4.24 -5.13 0.80
CA VAL A 98 5.43 -4.74 1.55
C VAL A 98 5.42 -5.48 2.90
N LEU A 99 6.61 -5.90 3.34
CA LEU A 99 6.88 -6.34 4.69
C LEU A 99 7.60 -5.23 5.45
N LEU A 100 7.01 -4.76 6.54
CA LEU A 100 7.60 -3.77 7.44
C LEU A 100 8.08 -4.47 8.71
N ASP A 101 9.14 -3.93 9.32
CA ASP A 101 9.66 -4.41 10.59
C ASP A 101 8.58 -4.31 11.68
N ARG A 102 8.51 -5.35 12.52
CA ARG A 102 7.49 -5.49 13.56
C ARG A 102 7.56 -4.37 14.58
N ASP A 103 8.77 -4.02 15.00
CA ASP A 103 9.05 -3.11 16.09
C ASP A 103 9.41 -1.71 15.57
N ASP A 104 9.76 -1.58 14.29
CA ASP A 104 9.92 -0.28 13.66
C ASP A 104 9.27 -0.26 12.27
N PRO A 105 7.96 0.05 12.18
CA PRO A 105 7.24 0.04 10.90
C PRO A 105 7.73 1.06 9.87
N THR A 106 8.66 1.96 10.23
CA THR A 106 9.34 2.81 9.24
C THR A 106 10.32 2.03 8.37
N ARG A 107 10.80 0.87 8.85
CA ARG A 107 11.79 0.03 8.17
C ARG A 107 11.10 -0.99 7.27
N VAL A 108 11.29 -0.81 5.95
CA VAL A 108 10.88 -1.78 4.94
C VAL A 108 11.87 -2.94 4.90
N LEU A 109 11.40 -4.15 5.19
CA LEU A 109 12.19 -5.38 5.12
C LEU A 109 12.24 -5.91 3.68
N ALA A 110 11.08 -5.97 3.03
CA ALA A 110 10.94 -6.49 1.67
C ALA A 110 9.74 -5.85 0.97
N ARG A 111 9.77 -5.80 -0.36
CA ARG A 111 8.68 -5.25 -1.20
C ARG A 111 8.57 -6.07 -2.47
N THR A 112 7.37 -6.19 -3.05
CA THR A 112 7.21 -6.84 -4.34
C THR A 112 7.84 -6.01 -5.46
N ASP A 113 8.58 -6.69 -6.34
CA ASP A 113 9.04 -6.07 -7.58
C ASP A 113 7.84 -5.92 -8.51
N GLU A 114 7.11 -6.99 -8.80
CA GLU A 114 5.91 -6.93 -9.65
C GLU A 114 4.63 -6.67 -8.84
N ASN A 115 3.55 -6.34 -9.55
CA ASN A 115 2.20 -6.32 -8.99
C ASN A 115 1.74 -7.76 -8.66
N LEU A 116 0.92 -7.88 -7.63
CA LEU A 116 0.28 -9.13 -7.19
C LEU A 116 -1.12 -9.30 -7.77
N LEU A 117 -1.80 -8.18 -8.03
CA LEU A 117 -3.14 -8.14 -8.63
C LEU A 117 -3.21 -6.94 -9.58
N GLU A 118 -3.76 -7.16 -10.75
CA GLU A 118 -4.09 -6.14 -11.75
C GLU A 118 -5.46 -6.42 -12.36
N PRO A 119 -6.10 -5.43 -12.98
CA PRO A 119 -7.37 -5.63 -13.65
C PRO A 119 -7.21 -6.59 -14.83
N ARG A 120 -7.96 -7.69 -14.83
CA ARG A 120 -7.96 -8.69 -15.90
C ARG A 120 -9.36 -9.11 -16.32
N GLU A 121 -10.28 -9.14 -15.36
CA GLU A 121 -11.67 -9.50 -15.65
C GLU A 121 -12.42 -8.31 -16.26
N LEU A 122 -13.45 -8.58 -17.06
CA LEU A 122 -14.24 -7.53 -17.71
C LEU A 122 -14.81 -6.51 -16.71
N TRP A 123 -15.21 -6.96 -15.53
CA TRP A 123 -15.76 -6.12 -14.46
C TRP A 123 -14.68 -5.37 -13.65
N GLU A 124 -13.40 -5.70 -13.84
CA GLU A 124 -12.25 -4.92 -13.33
C GLU A 124 -11.75 -3.91 -14.38
N LEU A 125 -11.93 -4.24 -15.66
CA LEU A 125 -11.54 -3.40 -16.80
C LEU A 125 -12.60 -2.35 -17.15
N THR A 126 -13.88 -2.60 -16.85
CA THR A 126 -14.99 -1.72 -17.22
C THR A 126 -15.88 -1.38 -16.02
N GLY A 127 -16.25 -0.10 -15.93
CA GLY A 127 -17.03 0.46 -14.83
C GLY A 127 -16.98 1.99 -14.87
N GLN A 128 -17.33 2.63 -13.75
CA GLN A 128 -17.23 4.09 -13.61
C GLN A 128 -15.80 4.60 -13.83
N VAL A 129 -14.80 3.87 -13.33
CA VAL A 129 -13.38 4.15 -13.58
C VAL A 129 -12.73 2.86 -14.09
N PRO A 130 -12.43 2.74 -15.39
CA PRO A 130 -11.90 1.50 -15.97
C PRO A 130 -10.48 1.20 -15.49
N SER A 131 -10.06 -0.07 -15.59
CA SER A 131 -8.69 -0.52 -15.26
C SER A 131 -8.26 -0.25 -13.81
N VAL A 132 -9.17 -0.58 -12.86
CA VAL A 132 -8.91 -0.40 -11.43
C VAL A 132 -9.12 -1.69 -10.65
N VAL A 133 -8.10 -2.09 -9.90
CA VAL A 133 -8.24 -2.92 -8.70
C VAL A 133 -7.67 -2.18 -7.50
N PHE A 134 -8.44 -2.08 -6.42
CA PHE A 134 -8.10 -1.25 -5.26
C PHE A 134 -8.24 -2.03 -3.95
N PRO A 135 -7.16 -2.34 -3.22
CA PRO A 135 -7.21 -3.16 -2.03
C PRO A 135 -7.80 -2.36 -0.86
N SER A 136 -8.91 -2.84 -0.29
CA SER A 136 -9.71 -2.05 0.68
C SER A 136 -9.90 -2.73 2.03
N GLY A 137 -9.87 -4.07 2.08
CA GLY A 137 -9.98 -4.81 3.34
C GLY A 137 -9.21 -6.12 3.27
N MET A 138 -8.49 -6.48 4.34
CA MET A 138 -7.87 -7.80 4.42
C MET A 138 -7.90 -8.39 5.82
N PHE A 139 -7.84 -9.72 5.90
CA PHE A 139 -7.60 -10.45 7.14
C PHE A 139 -6.80 -11.72 6.88
N LEU A 140 -6.14 -12.22 7.91
CA LEU A 140 -5.40 -13.48 7.90
C LEU A 140 -6.21 -14.54 8.65
N ALA A 141 -6.46 -15.68 8.02
CA ALA A 141 -7.08 -16.84 8.64
C ALA A 141 -6.46 -18.12 8.06
N GLU A 142 -6.15 -19.10 8.91
CA GLU A 142 -5.67 -20.42 8.48
C GLU A 142 -4.46 -20.35 7.50
N GLY A 143 -3.51 -19.43 7.75
CA GLY A 143 -2.34 -19.25 6.88
C GLY A 143 -2.63 -18.59 5.53
N ARG A 144 -3.86 -18.09 5.33
CA ARG A 144 -4.31 -17.43 4.09
C ARG A 144 -4.66 -15.98 4.34
N VAL A 145 -4.27 -15.14 3.39
CA VAL A 145 -4.66 -13.74 3.32
C VAL A 145 -5.87 -13.64 2.42
N HIS A 146 -6.95 -13.12 2.99
CA HIS A 146 -8.20 -12.85 2.31
C HIS A 146 -8.29 -11.36 2.03
N LEU A 147 -8.43 -10.98 0.76
CA LEU A 147 -8.46 -9.60 0.29
C LEU A 147 -9.80 -9.27 -0.35
N PHE A 148 -10.44 -8.21 0.14
CA PHE A 148 -11.53 -7.51 -0.55
C PHE A 148 -10.97 -6.29 -1.25
N TYR A 149 -11.32 -6.14 -2.53
CA TYR A 149 -10.85 -5.04 -3.36
C TYR A 149 -11.98 -4.42 -4.17
N GLY A 150 -11.94 -3.10 -4.36
CA GLY A 150 -12.81 -2.42 -5.32
C GLY A 150 -12.34 -2.69 -6.74
N ALA A 151 -13.27 -2.84 -7.68
CA ALA A 151 -13.00 -3.08 -9.08
C ALA A 151 -13.78 -2.10 -9.96
N ALA A 152 -13.05 -1.44 -10.84
CA ALA A 152 -13.55 -0.41 -11.75
C ALA A 152 -14.45 0.68 -11.11
N ASP A 153 -14.23 0.99 -9.83
CA ASP A 153 -15.11 1.83 -8.99
C ASP A 153 -16.61 1.46 -9.04
N THR A 154 -16.90 0.17 -9.27
CA THR A 154 -18.26 -0.32 -9.55
C THR A 154 -18.60 -1.61 -8.82
N ALA A 155 -17.64 -2.52 -8.71
CA ALA A 155 -17.83 -3.83 -8.09
C ALA A 155 -16.86 -4.05 -6.91
N VAL A 156 -17.13 -5.09 -6.14
CA VAL A 156 -16.21 -5.58 -5.10
C VAL A 156 -15.78 -6.99 -5.47
N GLY A 157 -14.48 -7.19 -5.58
CA GLY A 157 -13.84 -8.47 -5.77
C GLY A 157 -13.36 -9.08 -4.46
N TYR A 158 -13.11 -10.39 -4.48
CA TYR A 158 -12.54 -11.15 -3.38
C TYR A 158 -11.47 -12.09 -3.89
N ALA A 159 -10.26 -11.96 -3.34
CA ALA A 159 -9.12 -12.78 -3.69
C ALA A 159 -8.52 -13.45 -2.45
N VAL A 160 -7.94 -14.63 -2.63
CA VAL A 160 -7.30 -15.38 -1.55
C VAL A 160 -5.92 -15.84 -2.01
N SER A 161 -4.92 -15.65 -1.17
CA SER A 161 -3.57 -16.19 -1.36
C SER A 161 -3.05 -16.78 -0.05
N SER A 162 -2.09 -17.69 -0.11
CA SER A 162 -1.35 -18.10 1.08
C SER A 162 -0.40 -16.99 1.54
N LEU A 163 -0.20 -16.86 2.85
CA LEU A 163 0.80 -15.95 3.42
C LEU A 163 2.19 -16.20 2.83
N ASP A 164 2.62 -17.47 2.76
CA ASP A 164 3.94 -17.86 2.25
C ASP A 164 4.19 -17.36 0.83
N ARG A 165 3.18 -17.47 -0.05
CA ARG A 165 3.28 -16.98 -1.44
C ARG A 165 3.44 -15.46 -1.49
N LEU A 166 2.73 -14.72 -0.66
CA LEU A 166 2.85 -13.26 -0.61
C LEU A 166 4.22 -12.83 -0.07
N VAL A 167 4.70 -13.49 0.97
CA VAL A 167 6.03 -13.25 1.55
C VAL A 167 7.12 -13.60 0.54
N ALA A 168 7.02 -14.73 -0.15
CA ALA A 168 8.00 -15.17 -1.16
C ALA A 168 8.05 -14.25 -2.39
N ALA A 169 6.94 -13.56 -2.70
CA ALA A 169 6.89 -12.58 -3.78
C ALA A 169 7.61 -11.27 -3.42
N CYS A 170 7.78 -10.96 -2.12
CA CYS A 170 8.53 -9.80 -1.67
C CYS A 170 10.05 -10.06 -1.79
N ARG A 171 10.78 -9.10 -2.35
CA ARG A 171 12.25 -9.11 -2.40
C ARG A 171 12.84 -8.24 -1.30
N PRO A 172 13.90 -8.69 -0.60
CA PRO A 172 14.56 -7.87 0.41
C PRO A 172 15.04 -6.55 -0.19
N VAL A 173 14.76 -5.45 0.50
CA VAL A 173 15.28 -4.14 0.07
C VAL A 173 16.76 -4.10 0.41
N LYS A 174 17.63 -3.91 -0.60
CA LYS A 174 19.07 -3.70 -0.35
C LYS A 174 19.22 -2.48 0.57
N ARG A 175 19.84 -2.65 1.75
CA ARG A 175 20.22 -1.52 2.60
C ARG A 175 21.02 -0.55 1.74
N ARG A 176 20.56 0.70 1.60
CA ARG A 176 21.48 1.77 1.22
C ARG A 176 22.53 1.80 2.34
N ALA A 177 23.80 1.69 1.97
CA ALA A 177 24.86 1.98 2.92
C ALA A 177 24.61 3.40 3.44
N GLU A 178 24.62 3.58 4.75
CA GLU A 178 24.54 4.89 5.37
C GLU A 178 25.78 5.69 4.93
N GLY A 179 25.62 6.64 4.00
CA GLY A 179 26.70 7.56 3.62
C GLY A 179 26.92 7.84 2.12
N GLU A 180 25.86 8.19 1.37
CA GLU A 180 25.99 8.93 0.09
C GLU A 180 25.18 10.24 0.14
#